data_AF-A0A3A1Y0L6-F1
#
_entry.id   AF-A0A3A1Y0L6-F1
#
_cell.length_a   1.000
_cell.length_b   1.000
_cell.length_c   1.000
_cell.angle_alpha   90.00
_cell.angle_beta   90.00
_cell.angle_gamma   90.00
#
_symmetry.space_group_name_H-M   'P 1'
#
loop_
_entity.id
_entity.type
_entity.pdbx_description
1 polymer ?
#
loop_
_entity_poly.entity_id
_entity_poly.type
_entity_poly.pdbx_seq_one_letter_code
_entity_poly.pdbx_strand_id
1 'polypeptide(L)' 'KTTPGATVTISKNGKEVGKVTAGNDGNFTVDIDKQDPNTTLTLTPSKDGVTGDPVNTTVTGETPAA' A
#
# COMPACT_ATOMS: atom_id res chain seq x y z
N LYS A 1 10.31 1.66 1.53
CA LYS A 1 11.18 0.93 0.58
C LYS A 1 10.99 -0.55 0.80
N THR A 2 10.85 -1.34 -0.25
CA THR A 2 10.72 -2.81 -0.16
C THR A 2 11.79 -3.48 -1.03
N THR A 3 11.82 -4.81 -1.05
CA THR A 3 12.71 -5.57 -1.92
C THR A 3 12.40 -5.27 -3.39
N PRO A 4 13.40 -4.97 -4.24
CA PRO A 4 13.18 -4.80 -5.68
C PRO A 4 12.41 -5.96 -6.29
N GLY A 5 11.38 -5.66 -7.09
CA GLY A 5 10.49 -6.65 -7.69
C GLY A 5 9.51 -7.31 -6.72
N ALA A 6 9.40 -6.86 -5.47
CA ALA A 6 8.36 -7.33 -4.55
C ALA A 6 6.99 -6.80 -4.97
N THR A 7 5.96 -7.63 -4.88
CA THR A 7 4.56 -7.22 -5.04
C THR A 7 4.06 -6.68 -3.71
N VAL A 8 3.69 -5.40 -3.68
CA VAL A 8 3.04 -4.77 -2.54
C VAL A 8 1.54 -4.80 -2.76
N THR A 9 0.83 -5.49 -1.87
CA THR A 9 -0.63 -5.51 -1.85
C THR A 9 -1.12 -4.50 -0.82
N ILE A 10 -2.03 -3.62 -1.22
CA ILE A 10 -2.64 -2.62 -0.36
C ILE A 10 -4.06 -3.08 -0.06
N SER A 11 -4.37 -3.19 1.22
CA SER A 11 -5.67 -3.66 1.71
C SER A 11 -6.28 -2.66 2.69
N LYS A 12 -7.58 -2.41 2.56
CA LYS A 12 -8.41 -1.64 3.49
C LYS A 12 -9.30 -2.62 4.23
N ASN A 13 -9.14 -2.73 5.55
CA ASN A 13 -9.98 -3.59 6.39
C ASN A 13 -10.12 -5.03 5.84
N GLY A 14 -9.02 -5.61 5.34
CA GLY A 14 -8.99 -6.95 4.74
C GLY A 14 -9.46 -7.03 3.28
N LYS A 15 -9.95 -5.94 2.68
CA LYS A 15 -10.29 -5.87 1.24
C LYS A 15 -9.14 -5.28 0.44
N GLU A 16 -8.67 -5.98 -0.59
CA GLU A 16 -7.68 -5.43 -1.53
C GLU A 16 -8.24 -4.18 -2.23
N VAL A 17 -7.47 -3.09 -2.17
CA VAL A 17 -7.78 -1.81 -2.82
C VAL A 17 -6.73 -1.41 -3.85
N GLY A 18 -5.57 -2.07 -3.86
CA GLY A 18 -4.53 -1.83 -4.84
C GLY A 18 -3.44 -2.89 -4.78
N LYS A 19 -2.72 -3.04 -5.88
CA LYS A 19 -1.56 -3.92 -5.97
C LYS A 19 -0.53 -3.30 -6.91
N VAL A 20 0.73 -3.29 -6.50
CA VAL A 20 1.83 -2.74 -7.29
C VAL A 20 3.08 -3.59 -7.14
N THR A 21 3.89 -3.69 -8.18
CA THR A 21 5.22 -4.29 -8.09
C THR A 21 6.26 -3.20 -7.88
N ALA A 22 7.11 -3.36 -6.87
CA ALA A 22 8.21 -2.46 -6.61
C ALA A 22 9.23 -2.50 -7.74
N GLY A 23 9.69 -1.31 -8.14
CA GLY A 23 10.71 -1.11 -9.16
C GLY A 23 12.06 -1.68 -8.75
N ASN A 24 13.02 -1.55 -9.66
CA ASN A 24 14.38 -2.09 -9.51
C ASN A 24 15.16 -1.44 -8.35
N ASP A 25 14.70 -0.29 -7.89
CA ASP A 25 15.21 0.48 -6.74
C ASP A 25 14.46 0.16 -5.44
N GLY A 26 13.42 -0.67 -5.46
CA GLY A 26 12.58 -0.99 -4.30
C GLY A 26 11.54 0.10 -3.97
N ASN A 27 11.36 1.08 -4.85
CA ASN A 27 10.31 2.08 -4.75
C ASN A 27 9.06 1.62 -5.51
N PHE A 28 7.89 2.08 -5.07
CA PHE A 28 6.62 1.77 -5.71
C PHE A 28 5.67 2.95 -5.58
N THR A 29 4.81 3.11 -6.58
CA THR A 29 3.72 4.07 -6.57
C THR A 29 2.46 3.30 -6.91
N VAL A 30 1.47 3.38 -6.02
CA VAL A 30 0.18 2.73 -6.20
C VAL A 30 -0.87 3.81 -6.36
N ASP A 31 -1.61 3.74 -7.46
CA ASP A 31 -2.81 4.53 -7.65
C ASP A 31 -3.99 3.75 -7.06
N ILE A 32 -4.63 4.33 -6.05
CA ILE A 32 -5.85 3.81 -5.44
C ILE A 32 -6.92 4.88 -5.50
N ASP A 33 -8.18 4.46 -5.59
CA ASP A 33 -9.32 5.38 -5.52
C ASP A 33 -9.29 6.19 -4.21
N LYS A 34 -9.90 7.37 -4.25
CA LYS A 34 -10.01 8.25 -3.08
C LYS A 34 -10.58 7.47 -1.88
N GLN A 35 -9.79 7.42 -0.82
CA GLN A 35 -10.19 6.79 0.44
C GLN A 35 -10.75 7.84 1.40
N ASP A 36 -11.65 7.40 2.29
CA ASP A 36 -12.14 8.22 3.39
C ASP A 36 -10.99 8.62 4.33
N PRO A 37 -11.00 9.84 4.89
CA PRO A 37 -10.02 10.24 5.89
C PRO A 37 -10.07 9.29 7.09
N ASN A 38 -8.93 9.08 7.74
CA ASN A 38 -8.77 8.13 8.86
C ASN A 38 -8.97 6.65 8.48
N THR A 39 -8.93 6.31 7.19
CA THR A 39 -8.86 4.92 6.74
C THR A 39 -7.47 4.33 7.01
N THR A 40 -7.41 3.21 7.73
CA THR A 40 -6.18 2.42 7.84
C THR A 40 -6.02 1.51 6.63
N LEU A 41 -4.90 1.65 5.95
CA LEU A 41 -4.45 0.80 4.86
C LEU A 41 -3.28 -0.07 5.35
N THR A 42 -3.32 -1.34 4.98
CA THR A 42 -2.27 -2.31 5.25
C THR A 42 -1.56 -2.62 3.95
N LEU A 43 -0.26 -2.33 3.90
CA LEU A 43 0.62 -2.62 2.79
C LEU A 43 1.44 -3.86 3.13
N THR A 44 1.23 -4.93 2.39
CA THR A 44 1.91 -6.20 2.60
C THR A 44 2.81 -6.48 1.40
N PRO A 45 4.15 -6.41 1.55
CA PRO A 45 5.06 -6.81 0.50
C PRO A 45 5.16 -8.34 0.42
N SER A 46 5.24 -8.87 -0.79
CA SER A 46 5.41 -10.30 -1.08
C SER A 46 6.34 -10.48 -2.27
N LYS A 47 7.36 -11.33 -2.14
CA LYS A 47 8.35 -11.62 -3.19
C LYS A 47 8.57 -13.12 -3.24
N ASP A 48 8.37 -13.74 -4.40
CA ASP A 48 8.63 -15.17 -4.63
C ASP A 48 7.95 -16.10 -3.58
N GLY A 49 6.73 -15.75 -3.16
CA GLY A 49 5.98 -16.50 -2.15
C GLY A 49 6.35 -16.19 -0.70
N VAL A 50 7.35 -15.33 -0.45
CA VAL A 50 7.72 -14.85 0.88
C VAL A 50 7.01 -13.53 1.15
N THR A 51 6.16 -13.52 2.17
CA THR A 51 5.50 -12.31 2.66
C THR A 51 6.40 -11.61 3.69
N GLY A 52 6.67 -10.33 3.47
CA GLY A 52 7.42 -9.50 4.41
C GLY A 52 6.51 -8.86 5.47
N ASP A 53 7.11 -8.04 6.33
CA ASP A 53 6.38 -7.35 7.38
C ASP A 53 5.34 -6.37 6.80
N PRO A 54 4.06 -6.47 7.22
CA PRO A 54 3.05 -5.53 6.79
C PRO A 54 3.27 -4.16 7.43
N VAL A 55 3.08 -3.12 6.65
CA VAL A 55 3.13 -1.73 7.10
C VAL A 55 1.72 -1.17 7.13
N ASN A 56 1.32 -0.62 8.27
CA ASN A 56 0.08 0.14 8.34
C ASN A 56 0.35 1.61 8.01
N THR A 57 -0.57 2.21 7.26
CA THR A 57 -0.59 3.65 7.03
C THR A 57 -2.02 4.13 7.16
N THR A 58 -2.19 5.30 7.72
CA THR A 58 -3.50 5.93 7.83
C THR A 58 -3.59 6.99 6.75
N VAL A 59 -4.70 7.02 6.02
CA VAL A 59 -4.98 8.09 5.06
C VAL A 59 -5.16 9.39 5.84
N THR A 60 -4.08 10.17 5.92
CA THR A 60 -4.08 11.55 6.42
C THR A 60 -4.58 12.46 5.32
N GLY A 61 -5.84 12.29 4.94
CA GLY A 61 -6.55 13.34 4.23
C GLY A 61 -6.98 14.35 5.27
N GLU A 62 -6.37 15.53 5.32
CA GLU A 62 -7.16 16.70 5.68
C GLU A 62 -8.25 16.77 4.61
N THR A 63 -9.52 16.76 5.03
CA THR A 63 -10.59 17.20 4.14
C THR A 63 -10.10 18.53 3.56
N PRO A 64 -9.97 18.70 2.22
CA PRO A 64 -9.73 20.04 1.70
C PRO A 64 -10.84 20.90 2.30
N ALA A 65 -10.45 21.95 3.03
CA ALA A 65 -11.42 22.86 3.61
C ALA A 65 -12.42 23.27 2.53
N ALA A 66 -13.71 23.17 2.88
CA ALA A 66 -14.85 23.41 2.00
C ALA A 66 -14.77 24.74 1.23
#